data_AF-Q07QD3-F1
#
_entry.id   AF-Q07QD3-F1
#
_cell.length_a   1.000
_cell.length_b   1.000
_cell.length_c   1.000
_cell.angle_alpha   90.00
_cell.angle_beta   90.00
_cell.angle_gamma   90.00
#
_symmetry.space_group_name_H-M   'P 1'
#
loop_
_entity.id
_entity.type
_entity.pdbx_description
1 polymer ?
#
loop_
_entity_poly.entity_id
_entity_poly.type
_entity_poly.pdbx_seq_one_letter_code
_entity_poly.pdbx_strand_id
1 'polypeptide(L)'
;MVDDDFDIYVIQVEINTVDLLQPQVIYGLRDILDEDPEFAITVAVVPPAGIKWPRMGLTLERGLIIDGLKRDFLPAPHCNLHYAGSRPD
;
A
#
# COMPACT_ATOMS: atom_id res chain seq x y z
N MET A 1 -11.16 7.90 30.25
CA MET A 1 -9.92 7.78 29.46
C MET A 1 -10.32 8.14 28.05
N VAL A 2 -9.87 9.30 27.60
CA VAL A 2 -10.09 9.76 26.23
C VAL A 2 -9.04 9.02 25.41
N ASP A 3 -9.48 8.31 24.38
CA ASP A 3 -8.61 7.58 23.45
C ASP A 3 -7.61 8.58 22.89
N ASP A 4 -6.32 8.28 23.00
CA ASP A 4 -5.28 9.06 22.32
C ASP A 4 -5.49 8.85 20.82
N ASP A 5 -6.17 9.79 20.16
CA ASP A 5 -6.15 9.91 18.70
C ASP A 5 -4.69 10.14 18.30
N PHE A 6 -4.00 9.05 17.95
CA PHE A 6 -2.72 9.13 17.28
C PHE A 6 -2.99 9.75 15.90
N ASP A 7 -2.73 11.06 15.80
CA ASP A 7 -2.86 11.93 14.63
C ASP A 7 -1.97 11.47 13.45
N ILE A 8 -2.22 10.26 12.92
CA ILE A 8 -1.59 9.81 11.68
C ILE A 8 -2.39 10.39 10.52
N TYR A 9 -1.76 11.29 9.76
CA TYR A 9 -2.33 11.84 8.55
C TYR A 9 -2.21 10.83 7.41
N VAL A 10 -3.35 10.33 6.93
CA VAL A 10 -3.38 9.32 5.87
C VAL A 10 -3.53 9.98 4.50
N ILE A 11 -2.54 9.74 3.63
CA ILE A 11 -2.58 10.09 2.21
C ILE A 11 -3.02 8.85 1.43
N GLN A 12 -4.15 8.96 0.71
CA GLN A 12 -4.58 7.90 -0.20
C GLN A 12 -4.07 8.16 -1.62
N VAL A 13 -3.35 7.19 -2.16
CA VAL A 13 -2.87 7.16 -3.54
C VAL A 13 -3.58 6.02 -4.26
N GLU A 14 -4.32 6.37 -5.31
CA GLU A 14 -4.98 5.40 -6.17
C GLU A 14 -4.13 5.12 -7.39
N ILE A 15 -3.77 3.85 -7.59
CA ILE A 15 -3.01 3.43 -8.77
C ILE A 15 -3.92 2.73 -9.78
N ASN A 16 -3.91 3.25 -11.00
CA ASN A 16 -4.64 2.68 -12.14
C ASN A 16 -3.78 1.70 -12.97
N THR A 17 -2.53 1.49 -12.57
CA THR A 17 -1.58 0.60 -13.26
C THR A 17 -0.80 -0.20 -12.23
N VAL A 18 -0.89 -1.54 -12.33
CA VAL A 18 -0.28 -2.48 -11.38
C VAL A 18 1.26 -2.47 -11.43
N ASP A 19 1.87 -1.93 -12.48
CA ASP A 19 3.32 -1.73 -12.58
C ASP A 19 3.86 -0.75 -11.51
N LEU A 20 2.99 0.04 -10.86
CA LEU A 20 3.39 0.89 -9.74
C LEU A 20 3.51 0.11 -8.41
N LEU A 21 3.12 -1.17 -8.39
CA LEU A 21 3.35 -2.08 -7.26
C LEU A 21 4.77 -2.67 -7.25
N GLN A 22 5.64 -2.30 -8.20
CA GLN A 22 7.00 -2.84 -8.21
C GLN A 22 7.73 -2.47 -6.89
N PRO A 23 8.52 -3.39 -6.30
CA PRO A 23 9.08 -3.21 -4.96
C PRO A 23 9.86 -1.91 -4.80
N GLN A 24 10.63 -1.53 -5.81
CA GLN A 24 11.38 -0.27 -5.84
C GLN A 24 10.50 0.99 -5.68
N VAL A 25 9.28 0.98 -6.22
CA VAL A 25 8.33 2.10 -6.08
C VAL A 25 7.77 2.12 -4.67
N ILE A 26 7.33 0.97 -4.17
CA ILE A 26 6.73 0.84 -2.84
C ILE A 26 7.74 1.17 -1.73
N TYR A 27 8.99 0.72 -1.86
CA TYR A 27 10.05 1.09 -0.93
C TYR A 27 10.37 2.57 -0.99
N GLY A 28 10.46 3.15 -2.20
CA GLY A 28 10.66 4.59 -2.34
C GLY A 28 9.57 5.42 -1.66
N LEU A 29 8.29 5.02 -1.81
CA LEU A 29 7.18 5.67 -1.12
C LEU A 29 7.24 5.52 0.40
N ARG A 30 7.61 4.33 0.90
CA ARG A 30 7.78 4.10 2.34
C ARG A 30 8.91 4.96 2.90
N ASP A 31 10.04 5.05 2.21
CA ASP A 31 11.25 5.72 2.70
C ASP A 31 11.08 7.24 2.75
N ILE A 32 10.16 7.82 1.95
CA ILE A 32 9.77 9.23 2.09
C ILE A 32 9.17 9.51 3.49
N LEU A 33 8.50 8.52 4.10
CA LEU A 33 7.91 8.67 5.43
C LEU A 33 8.95 8.65 6.57
N ASP A 34 10.23 8.42 6.27
CA ASP A 34 11.28 8.55 7.28
C ASP A 34 11.51 10.00 7.70
N GLU A 35 11.22 10.96 6.80
CA GLU A 35 11.31 12.40 7.09
C GLU A 35 10.05 12.94 7.77
N ASP A 36 8.89 12.33 7.51
CA ASP A 36 7.56 12.78 7.98
C ASP A 36 6.77 11.65 8.69
N PRO A 37 7.16 11.28 9.94
CA PRO A 37 6.64 10.11 10.65
C PRO A 37 5.16 10.19 11.07
N GLU A 38 4.56 11.38 11.03
CA GLU A 38 3.14 11.61 11.29
C GLU A 38 2.25 11.23 10.10
N PHE A 39 2.83 10.88 8.95
CA PHE A 39 2.07 10.48 7.76
C PHE A 39 2.07 8.97 7.55
N ALA A 40 1.00 8.48 6.93
CA ALA A 40 0.92 7.16 6.33
C ALA A 40 0.41 7.27 4.89
N ILE A 41 0.82 6.36 4.03
CA ILE A 41 0.36 6.29 2.64
C ILE A 41 -0.44 5.01 2.45
N THR A 42 -1.66 5.12 1.96
CA THR A 42 -2.43 3.98 1.48
C THR A 42 -2.38 3.93 -0.05
N VAL A 43 -1.80 2.87 -0.60
CA VAL A 43 -1.73 2.61 -2.04
C VAL A 43 -2.89 1.69 -2.41
N ALA A 44 -3.99 2.26 -2.90
CA ALA A 44 -5.17 1.51 -3.32
C ALA A 44 -5.07 1.10 -4.80
N VAL A 45 -5.32 -0.18 -5.08
CA VAL A 45 -5.32 -0.70 -6.45
C VAL A 45 -6.71 -0.51 -7.06
N VAL A 46 -6.79 0.31 -8.10
CA VAL A 46 -8.04 0.52 -8.84
C VAL A 46 -8.17 -0.54 -9.92
N PRO A 47 -9.30 -1.30 -9.97
CA PRO A 47 -9.50 -2.28 -11.02
C PRO A 47 -9.66 -1.62 -12.39
N PRO A 48 -9.30 -2.31 -13.48
CA PRO A 48 -9.62 -1.86 -14.83
C PRO A 48 -11.12 -1.67 -15.04
N ALA A 49 -11.49 -0.80 -15.99
CA ALA A 49 -12.89 -0.51 -16.29
C ALA A 49 -13.69 -1.81 -16.61
N GLY A 50 -14.85 -1.95 -15.98
CA GLY A 50 -15.73 -3.10 -16.14
C GLY A 50 -15.32 -4.35 -15.34
N ILE A 51 -14.21 -4.30 -14.59
CA ILE A 51 -13.78 -5.39 -13.70
C ILE A 51 -14.08 -5.01 -12.25
N LYS A 52 -14.55 -5.99 -11.47
CA LYS A 52 -14.77 -5.83 -10.04
C LYS A 52 -13.70 -6.56 -9.25
N TRP A 53 -12.83 -5.80 -8.58
CA TRP A 53 -11.90 -6.33 -7.60
C TRP A 53 -12.36 -6.01 -6.18
N PRO A 54 -12.01 -6.84 -5.19
CA PRO A 54 -12.13 -6.44 -3.80
C PRO A 54 -11.22 -5.24 -3.51
N ARG A 55 -11.54 -4.46 -2.46
CA ARG A 55 -10.58 -3.48 -1.93
C ARG A 55 -9.30 -4.22 -1.56
N MET A 56 -8.19 -3.74 -2.10
CA MET A 56 -6.85 -4.27 -1.85
C MET A 56 -5.83 -3.17 -2.12
N GLY A 57 -4.70 -3.26 -1.44
CA GLY A 57 -3.69 -2.22 -1.48
C GLY A 57 -2.59 -2.48 -0.48
N LEU A 58 -1.77 -1.46 -0.27
CA LEU A 58 -0.71 -1.45 0.73
C LEU A 58 -0.94 -0.26 1.66
N THR A 59 -0.63 -0.44 2.93
CA THR A 59 -0.47 0.68 3.87
C THR A 59 1.01 0.81 4.18
N LEU A 60 1.55 2.01 4.01
CA LEU A 60 2.93 2.35 4.25
C LEU A 60 2.97 3.28 5.47
N GLU A 61 3.78 2.91 6.44
CA GLU A 61 4.12 3.69 7.62
C GLU A 61 5.65 3.77 7.70
N ARG A 62 6.19 4.61 8.59
CA ARG A 62 7.65 4.71 8.78
C ARG A 62 8.28 3.34 9.04
N GLY A 63 9.10 2.87 8.09
CA GLY A 63 9.79 1.58 8.15
C GLY A 63 8.89 0.33 8.06
N LEU A 64 7.57 0.47 7.82
CA LEU A 64 6.62 -0.65 7.82
C LEU A 64 5.77 -0.66 6.55
N ILE A 65 5.55 -1.87 6.03
CA ILE A 65 4.60 -2.13 4.95
C ILE A 65 3.58 -3.14 5.46
N ILE A 66 2.30 -2.78 5.38
CA ILE A 66 1.16 -3.66 5.63
C ILE A 66 0.61 -4.08 4.26
N ASP A 67 0.63 -5.37 3.98
CA ASP A 67 0.29 -5.97 2.70
C ASP A 67 -1.14 -6.50 2.70
N GLY A 68 -2.06 -5.70 2.15
CA GLY A 68 -3.46 -6.06 1.92
C GLY A 68 -3.74 -6.48 0.46
N LEU A 69 -2.71 -6.82 -0.32
CA LEU A 69 -2.90 -7.21 -1.73
C LEU A 69 -3.45 -8.63 -1.83
N LYS A 70 -4.54 -8.79 -2.58
CA LYS A 70 -5.13 -10.10 -2.87
C LYS A 70 -4.53 -10.63 -4.16
N ARG A 71 -3.42 -11.37 -4.03
CA ARG A 71 -2.56 -11.81 -5.14
C ARG A 71 -3.30 -12.54 -6.26
N ASP A 72 -4.33 -13.31 -5.93
CA ASP A 72 -5.18 -14.03 -6.90
C ASP A 72 -5.92 -13.10 -7.88
N PHE A 73 -6.07 -11.82 -7.57
CA PHE A 73 -6.71 -10.82 -8.43
C PHE A 73 -5.71 -10.05 -9.29
N LEU A 74 -4.41 -10.13 -9.01
CA LEU A 74 -3.40 -9.42 -9.76
C LEU A 74 -3.00 -10.22 -11.01
N PRO A 75 -2.84 -9.55 -12.17
CA PRO A 75 -2.34 -10.21 -13.37
C PRO A 75 -0.87 -10.61 -13.19
N ALA A 76 -0.42 -11.65 -13.89
CA ALA A 76 0.99 -11.97 -13.96
C ALA A 76 1.80 -10.78 -14.55
N PRO A 77 3.03 -10.52 -14.08
CA PRO A 77 3.74 -11.22 -12.99
C PRO A 77 3.41 -10.71 -11.58
N HIS A 78 2.53 -9.72 -11.44
CA HIS A 78 2.27 -8.98 -10.20
C HIS A 78 1.65 -9.82 -9.07
N CYS A 79 1.04 -10.96 -9.40
CA CYS A 79 0.57 -11.93 -8.41
C CYS A 79 1.69 -12.52 -7.55
N ASN A 80 2.95 -12.51 -8.01
CA ASN A 80 4.10 -13.04 -7.27
C ASN A 80 4.91 -11.96 -6.53
N LEU A 81 4.43 -10.71 -6.50
CA LEU A 81 5.12 -9.64 -5.79
C LEU A 81 5.09 -9.89 -4.29
N HIS A 82 6.23 -9.67 -3.64
CA HIS A 82 6.39 -9.72 -2.20
C HIS A 82 7.30 -8.59 -1.76
N TYR A 83 7.00 -7.99 -0.61
CA TYR A 83 7.80 -6.92 -0.03
C TYR A 83 8.50 -7.46 1.21
N ALA A 84 9.82 -7.56 1.17
CA ALA A 84 10.62 -7.95 2.32
C ALA A 84 10.30 -7.07 3.54
N GLY A 85 10.07 -7.70 4.69
CA GLY A 85 9.72 -7.03 5.94
C GLY A 85 8.25 -6.60 6.06
N SER A 86 7.40 -6.87 5.07
CA SER A 86 5.97 -6.59 5.21
C SER A 86 5.27 -7.56 6.17
N ARG A 87 4.15 -7.12 6.74
CA ARG A 87 3.20 -7.96 7.46
C ARG A 87 1.84 -7.99 6.73
N PRO A 88 1.03 -9.05 6.88
CA PRO A 88 -0.31 -9.06 6.30
C PRO A 88 -1.23 -8.03 6.98
N ASP A 89 -2.20 -7.52 6.21
CA ASP A 89 -3.36 -6.75 6.68
C ASP A 89 -4.44 -7.64 7.33
#